data_AF-A0A368F480-F1
#
_entry.id   AF-A0A368F480-F1
#
_cell.length_a   1.000
_cell.length_b   1.000
_cell.length_c   1.000
_cell.angle_alpha   90.00
_cell.angle_beta   90.00
_cell.angle_gamma   90.00
#
_symmetry.space_group_name_H-M   'P 1'
#
loop_
_entity.id
_entity.type
_entity.pdbx_description
1 polymer ?
#
loop_
_entity_poly.entity_id
_entity_poly.type
_entity_poly.pdbx_seq_one_letter_code
_entity_poly.pdbx_strand_id
1 'polypeptide(L)'
;MLLPNRHVQRIDELQEDEQISLADILRRLIIKYDNIFKCPFPFSMGWLGAPTGPALKEHTKHWYLHASFHPPLLRSGASVQCMK
;
A
#
# COMPACT_ATOMS: atom_id res chain seq x y z
N MET A 1 3.12 -3.99 4.98
CA MET A 1 3.06 -4.54 3.60
C MET A 1 1.64 -5.03 3.36
N LEU A 2 1.08 -4.76 2.18
CA LEU A 2 -0.27 -5.13 1.75
C LEU A 2 -0.16 -5.86 0.41
N LEU A 3 -0.82 -7.01 0.26
CA LEU A 3 -0.79 -7.81 -0.97
C LEU A 3 -2.17 -8.47 -1.23
N PRO A 4 -2.54 -8.73 -2.49
CA PRO A 4 -3.73 -9.51 -2.82
C PRO A 4 -3.53 -10.98 -2.44
N ASN A 5 -4.64 -11.72 -2.24
CA ASN A 5 -4.59 -13.16 -1.96
C ASN A 5 -4.39 -13.98 -3.23
N ARG A 6 -4.99 -13.54 -4.34
CA ARG A 6 -4.77 -14.09 -5.67
C ARG A 6 -3.41 -13.64 -6.17
N HIS A 7 -2.72 -14.52 -6.90
CA HIS A 7 -1.50 -14.12 -7.60
C HIS A 7 -1.83 -13.08 -8.68
N VAL A 8 -1.38 -11.86 -8.44
CA VAL A 8 -1.53 -10.69 -9.31
C VAL A 8 -0.15 -10.09 -9.51
N GLN A 9 0.23 -9.80 -10.76
CA GLN A 9 1.56 -9.24 -11.06
C GLN A 9 1.53 -7.72 -11.13
N ARG A 10 0.42 -7.13 -11.59
CA ARG A 10 0.28 -5.68 -11.79
C ARG A 10 -1.07 -5.17 -11.30
N ILE A 11 -1.15 -3.87 -10.98
CA ILE A 11 -2.35 -3.28 -10.37
C ILE A 11 -3.57 -3.26 -11.30
N ASP A 12 -3.34 -3.21 -12.61
CA ASP A 12 -4.37 -3.25 -13.65
C ASP A 12 -4.96 -4.65 -13.88
N GLU A 13 -4.35 -5.69 -13.30
CA GLU A 13 -4.86 -7.06 -13.35
C GLU A 13 -5.86 -7.36 -12.21
N LEU A 14 -6.20 -6.37 -11.37
CA LEU A 14 -7.18 -6.52 -10.28
C LEU A 14 -8.62 -6.56 -10.83
N GLN A 15 -9.39 -7.53 -10.34
CA GLN A 15 -10.82 -7.66 -10.61
C GLN A 15 -11.62 -6.58 -9.86
N GLU A 16 -12.85 -6.31 -10.30
CA GLU A 16 -13.67 -5.24 -9.73
C GLU A 16 -13.92 -5.42 -8.22
N ASP A 17 -14.19 -6.65 -7.79
CA ASP A 17 -14.34 -7.01 -6.37
C ASP A 17 -13.03 -6.83 -5.58
N GLU A 18 -11.89 -7.16 -6.19
CA GLU A 18 -10.57 -6.95 -5.59
C GLU A 18 -10.22 -5.46 -5.45
N GLN A 19 -10.65 -4.61 -6.40
CA GLN A 19 -10.49 -3.16 -6.33
C GLN A 19 -11.33 -2.56 -5.19
N ILE A 20 -12.57 -3.01 -5.04
CA ILE A 20 -13.45 -2.61 -3.92
C ILE A 20 -12.87 -3.08 -2.59
N SER A 21 -12.43 -4.33 -2.51
CA SER A 21 -11.77 -4.88 -1.31
C SER A 21 -10.48 -4.13 -0.98
N LEU A 22 -9.71 -3.72 -2.00
CA LEU A 22 -8.49 -2.93 -1.83
C LEU A 22 -8.81 -1.56 -1.23
N ALA A 23 -9.83 -0.87 -1.72
CA ALA A 23 -10.24 0.43 -1.18
C ALA A 23 -10.68 0.32 0.30
N ASP A 24 -11.44 -0.72 0.64
CA ASP A 24 -11.89 -0.98 2.02
C ASP A 24 -10.70 -1.25 2.97
N ILE A 25 -9.76 -2.13 2.59
CA ILE A 25 -8.62 -2.45 3.46
C ILE A 25 -7.65 -1.26 3.60
N LEU A 26 -7.43 -0.47 2.54
CA LEU A 26 -6.62 0.74 2.61
C LEU A 26 -7.23 1.76 3.57
N ARG A 27 -8.54 1.99 3.48
CA ARG A 27 -9.26 2.87 4.42
C ARG A 27 -9.08 2.40 5.86
N ARG A 28 -9.28 1.11 6.13
CA ARG A 28 -9.12 0.54 7.48
C ARG A 28 -7.68 0.67 8.00
N LEU A 29 -6.69 0.46 7.13
CA LEU A 29 -5.28 0.58 7.49
C LEU A 29 -4.91 2.02 7.85
N ILE A 30 -5.30 3.00 7.01
CA ILE A 30 -5.01 4.42 7.25
C ILE A 30 -5.72 4.91 8.52
N ILE A 31 -6.99 4.54 8.72
CA ILE A 31 -7.72 4.86 9.97
C ILE A 31 -7.00 4.27 11.18
N LYS A 32 -6.45 3.05 11.08
CA LYS A 32 -5.68 2.45 12.17
C LYS A 32 -4.40 3.22 12.43
N TYR A 33 -3.67 3.67 11.39
CA TYR A 33 -2.49 4.51 11.56
C TYR A 33 -2.81 5.84 12.25
N ASP A 34 -3.86 6.54 11.82
CA ASP A 34 -4.28 7.79 12.45
C ASP A 34 -4.64 7.58 13.94
N ASN A 35 -5.24 6.43 14.25
CA ASN A 35 -5.64 6.08 15.60
C ASN A 35 -4.49 5.73 16.55
N ILE A 36 -3.27 5.46 16.05
CA ILE A 36 -2.09 5.19 16.91
C ILE A 36 -1.75 6.42 17.76
N PHE A 37 -1.79 7.62 17.14
CA PHE A 37 -1.48 8.88 17.81
C PHE A 37 -2.64 9.88 17.84
N LYS A 38 -3.83 9.46 17.38
CA LYS A 38 -5.04 10.29 17.31
C LYS A 38 -4.83 11.56 16.47
N CYS A 39 -4.07 11.45 15.40
CA CYS A 39 -3.77 12.52 14.45
C CYS A 39 -3.47 11.93 13.07
N PRO A 40 -3.49 12.74 11.99
CA PRO A 40 -3.10 12.29 10.67
C PRO A 40 -1.68 11.73 10.68
N PHE A 41 -1.54 10.44 10.44
CA PHE A 41 -0.26 9.75 10.57
C PHE A 41 0.54 9.90 9.25
N PRO A 42 1.74 10.49 9.25
CA PRO A 42 2.52 10.63 8.04
C PRO A 42 3.07 9.27 7.59
N PHE A 43 3.02 8.97 6.29
CA PHE A 43 3.64 7.78 5.73
C PHE A 43 4.10 8.03 4.29
N SER A 44 5.13 7.30 3.88
CA SER A 44 5.41 7.08 2.46
C SER A 44 4.85 5.72 2.06
N MET A 45 4.22 5.63 0.89
CA MET A 45 3.77 4.35 0.34
C MET A 45 4.12 4.25 -1.14
N GLY A 46 4.19 3.02 -1.63
CA GLY A 46 4.51 2.69 -3.02
C GLY A 46 3.93 1.34 -3.43
N TRP A 47 3.51 1.24 -4.69
CA TRP A 47 3.12 -0.03 -5.32
C TRP A 47 4.32 -0.63 -6.04
N LEU A 48 4.56 -1.92 -5.80
CA LEU A 48 5.56 -2.70 -6.50
C LEU A 48 4.86 -3.83 -7.23
N GLY A 49 5.02 -3.88 -8.54
CA GLY A 49 4.47 -4.90 -9.42
C GLY A 49 5.41 -5.15 -10.58
N ALA A 50 5.05 -6.11 -11.43
CA ALA A 50 5.84 -6.48 -12.59
C ALA A 50 6.09 -5.26 -13.52
N PRO A 51 7.28 -5.18 -14.16
CA PRO A 51 7.62 -4.10 -15.06
C PRO A 51 6.63 -3.99 -16.22
N THR A 52 6.44 -2.76 -16.72
CA THR A 52 5.57 -2.44 -17.86
C THR A 52 6.41 -1.94 -19.05
N GLY A 53 5.77 -1.56 -20.16
CA GLY A 53 6.46 -1.00 -21.32
C GLY A 53 7.26 -2.07 -22.10
N PRO A 54 8.50 -1.77 -22.54
CA PRO A 54 9.32 -2.70 -23.34
C PRO A 54 9.53 -4.07 -22.66
N ALA A 55 9.60 -4.09 -21.33
CA ALA A 55 9.80 -5.30 -20.52
C ALA A 55 8.49 -6.07 -20.23
N LEU A 56 7.34 -5.64 -20.79
CA LEU A 56 6.04 -6.27 -20.52
C LEU A 56 6.00 -7.76 -20.87
N LYS A 57 6.72 -8.16 -21.94
CA LYS A 57 6.78 -9.54 -22.45
C LYS A 57 7.84 -10.41 -21.79
N GLU A 58 8.61 -9.87 -20.85
CA GLU A 58 9.62 -10.64 -20.13
C GLU A 58 8.96 -11.64 -19.15
N HIS A 59 9.72 -12.65 -18.73
CA HIS A 59 9.25 -13.65 -17.78
C HIS A 59 8.98 -13.03 -16.41
N THR A 60 7.72 -12.63 -16.18
CA THR A 60 7.30 -11.87 -14.99
C THR A 60 6.51 -12.69 -13.96
N LYS A 61 6.34 -14.01 -14.18
CA LYS A 61 5.60 -14.94 -13.28
C LYS A 61 6.07 -14.98 -11.83
N HIS A 62 7.29 -14.52 -11.54
CA HIS A 62 7.85 -14.45 -10.19
C HIS A 62 7.50 -13.16 -9.45
N TRP A 63 6.91 -12.17 -10.13
CA TRP A 63 6.48 -10.92 -9.52
C TRP A 63 5.16 -11.08 -8.79
N TYR A 64 5.03 -10.38 -7.67
CA TYR A 64 3.80 -10.33 -6.91
C TYR A 64 3.50 -8.88 -6.55
N LEU A 65 2.32 -8.40 -6.90
CA LEU A 65 1.87 -7.06 -6.59
C LEU A 65 1.81 -6.88 -5.07
N HIS A 66 2.44 -5.83 -4.55
CA HIS A 66 2.31 -5.46 -3.16
C HIS A 66 2.51 -3.96 -2.96
N ALA A 67 1.87 -3.41 -1.93
CA ALA A 67 2.14 -2.07 -1.43
C ALA A 67 3.02 -2.14 -0.17
N SER A 68 4.04 -1.27 -0.15
CA SER A 68 4.92 -1.07 0.99
C SER A 68 4.61 0.26 1.66
N PHE A 69 4.45 0.24 2.98
CA PHE A 69 4.17 1.40 3.83
C PHE A 69 5.37 1.65 4.73
N HIS A 70 5.90 2.86 4.71
CA HIS A 70 7.07 3.29 5.47
C HIS A 70 6.68 4.45 6.40
N PRO A 71 6.14 4.14 7.59
CA PRO A 71 5.89 5.15 8.62
C PRO A 71 7.22 5.66 9.21
N PRO A 72 7.42 6.98 9.37
CA PRO A 72 8.68 7.55 9.88
C PRO A 72 8.77 7.57 11.42
N LEU A 73 7.67 7.30 12.15
CA LEU A 73 7.58 7.51 13.59
C LEU A 73 7.98 6.24 14.38
N LEU A 74 8.95 6.38 15.29
CA LEU A 74 9.44 5.28 16.11
C LEU A 74 9.09 5.38 17.60
N ARG A 75 8.85 6.58 18.19
CA ARG A 75 8.66 6.70 19.65
C ARG A 75 7.69 7.76 20.19
N SER A 76 7.16 8.67 19.39
CA SER A 76 6.08 9.59 19.79
C SER A 76 5.52 10.32 18.56
N GLY A 77 4.31 10.87 18.64
CA GLY A 77 3.65 11.66 17.60
C GLY A 77 4.39 12.96 17.21
N ALA A 78 5.69 13.08 17.45
CA ALA A 78 6.50 14.27 17.21
C ALA A 78 6.68 14.64 15.71
N SER A 79 5.86 14.12 14.80
CA SER A 79 5.67 14.78 13.50
C SER A 79 4.96 16.12 13.72
N VAL A 80 5.44 17.19 13.08
CA VAL A 80 4.91 18.57 13.15
C VAL A 80 3.38 18.65 13.01
N GLN A 81 2.76 17.67 12.35
CA GLN A 81 1.31 17.57 12.14
C GLN A 81 0.50 17.16 13.38
N CYS A 82 1.08 16.43 14.34
CA CYS A 82 0.39 15.93 15.53
C CYS A 82 0.59 16.83 16.77
N MET A 83 1.47 17.82 16.68
CA MET A 83 1.76 18.80 17.75
C MET A 83 0.91 20.07 17.65
N LYS A 84 -0.06 20.11 16.72
CA LYS A 84 -1.10 21.14 16.64
C LYS A 84 -2.42 20.55 17.12
#